data_AF-A0AAN8XBY2-F1
#
_entry.id   AF-A0AAN8XBY2-F1
#
_cell.length_a   1.000
_cell.length_b   1.000
_cell.length_c   1.000
_cell.angle_alpha   90.00
_cell.angle_beta   90.00
_cell.angle_gamma   90.00
#
_symmetry.space_group_name_H-M   'P 1'
#
loop_
_entity.id
_entity.type
_entity.pdbx_description
1 polymer ?
#
loop_
_entity_poly.entity_id
_entity_poly.type
_entity_poly.pdbx_seq_one_letter_code
_entity_poly.pdbx_strand_id
1 'polypeptide(L)'
;MGWLDYLCCWKRGSLQDERASICASSPTHTSSEITKEEHENVDRGVSPDLRDLPEVRLLNQSYEPLATPRRPLRRSIESLTPPDTPPLQPIKLLKGDLQYMNFPVLMEDYTIDYVKRNKLMVILKGLPGSGKTTISENLREVYTDIVVCSADHYFMVDGVYKFDGEKLKEAHETCQEKAREAAQNNIPVIVIDNTNVRHWEYQIYLQISREYQYVALIIECKTPWCFDATQLASRNSHGIDADYLFKKVKTYQHPAPIYYGWFLNEADSITITKMARQWLERALLEVEDFFKDFSNFAQQNSVEGILAYHTRDRNILHLTAKFTNRGKPEGAMEYIKSNIVKSAMGRCYPLNVIGYVVTPRTFGARILLTEEELKLWGQNDKETPPDSHKRARDGGHNKNQFNPCIDSTQIDISMTVDANDPEIDESFNQPRVSVVPQDLVNRFCPVAGIGSRAHLTLGCSSGIKPVATGFDLIDIVNCEQNSSKLLATYDITGAVLKFYGEGRWVIYPETKAVAESLFSAFY
;
A
#
# COMPACT_ATOMS: atom_id res chain seq x y z
N MET A 1 -23.53 -2.00 14.14
CA MET A 1 -24.49 -0.91 14.45
C MET A 1 -23.86 0.46 14.13
N GLY A 2 -23.88 0.89 12.87
CA GLY A 2 -23.24 2.14 12.48
C GLY A 2 -23.70 2.62 11.12
N TRP A 3 -24.87 3.25 11.07
CA TRP A 3 -25.42 3.91 9.87
C TRP A 3 -26.17 5.23 10.19
N LEU A 4 -26.45 5.54 11.46
CA LEU A 4 -27.31 6.68 11.84
C LEU A 4 -26.57 7.98 12.19
N ASP A 5 -25.26 7.97 12.49
CA ASP A 5 -24.53 9.20 12.87
C ASP A 5 -24.07 10.05 11.67
N TYR A 6 -24.18 9.56 10.43
CA TYR A 6 -23.77 10.28 9.22
C TYR A 6 -24.78 11.35 8.74
N LEU A 7 -26.01 11.37 9.30
CA LEU A 7 -27.09 12.26 8.84
C LEU A 7 -27.11 13.65 9.51
N CYS A 8 -26.39 13.88 10.60
CA CYS A 8 -26.55 15.10 11.40
C CYS A 8 -25.73 16.32 10.94
N CYS A 9 -24.70 16.18 10.10
CA CYS A 9 -23.80 17.29 9.76
C CYS A 9 -24.18 18.11 8.52
N TRP A 10 -25.20 17.72 7.74
CA TRP A 10 -25.60 18.48 6.53
C TRP A 10 -26.64 19.57 6.80
N LYS A 11 -27.27 19.60 7.98
CA LYS A 11 -28.42 20.50 8.30
C LYS A 11 -28.14 21.69 9.24
N ARG A 12 -26.89 21.99 9.64
CA ARG A 12 -26.61 23.17 10.48
C ARG A 12 -25.44 24.00 9.96
N GLY A 13 -25.76 24.89 9.03
CA GLY A 13 -25.04 26.15 8.87
C GLY A 13 -25.77 27.25 9.65
N SER A 14 -25.35 27.52 10.88
CA SER A 14 -25.62 28.80 11.55
C SER A 14 -24.62 29.02 12.68
N LEU A 15 -24.07 30.23 12.73
CA LEU A 15 -23.19 30.79 13.74
C LEU A 15 -23.57 30.40 15.18
N GLN A 16 -22.61 30.05 16.03
CA GLN A 16 -22.34 30.74 17.31
C GLN A 16 -21.16 30.15 18.09
N ASP A 17 -20.67 30.99 18.99
CA ASP A 17 -19.38 31.06 19.67
C ASP A 17 -18.97 29.88 20.58
N GLU A 18 -17.66 29.87 20.82
CA GLU A 18 -16.96 29.17 21.90
C GLU A 18 -17.57 29.45 23.29
N ARG A 19 -17.72 28.40 24.11
CA ARG A 19 -17.31 28.39 25.52
C ARG A 19 -17.31 26.99 26.12
N ALA A 20 -16.35 26.80 27.01
CA ALA A 20 -15.92 25.53 27.60
C ALA A 20 -16.74 25.05 28.81
N SER A 21 -16.65 23.74 29.03
CA SER A 21 -16.63 23.01 30.31
C SER A 21 -17.92 22.84 31.12
N ILE A 22 -18.27 21.58 31.44
CA ILE A 22 -18.30 20.97 32.80
C ILE A 22 -19.04 19.62 32.77
N CYS A 23 -18.48 18.65 33.49
CA CYS A 23 -18.96 17.28 33.76
C CYS A 23 -20.37 17.19 34.37
N ALA A 24 -21.12 16.13 34.04
CA ALA A 24 -21.98 15.42 35.00
C ALA A 24 -22.44 14.04 34.50
N SER A 25 -22.08 13.02 35.29
CA SER A 25 -22.75 11.75 35.62
C SER A 25 -24.01 11.27 34.89
N SER A 26 -23.98 9.96 34.57
CA SER A 26 -25.07 9.01 34.30
C SER A 26 -26.23 9.07 35.33
N PRO A 27 -27.42 8.46 35.06
CA PRO A 27 -27.55 6.99 35.20
C PRO A 27 -28.59 6.28 34.29
N THR A 28 -28.27 5.00 34.03
CA THR A 28 -29.12 3.78 33.93
C THR A 28 -30.58 3.87 33.46
N HIS A 29 -30.93 3.05 32.46
CA HIS A 29 -32.14 2.21 32.52
C HIS A 29 -31.97 0.90 31.74
N THR A 30 -32.51 -0.15 32.36
CA THR A 30 -32.49 -1.58 32.06
C THR A 30 -33.69 -2.03 31.22
N SER A 31 -33.56 -3.25 30.67
CA SER A 31 -34.62 -4.18 30.18
C SER A 31 -35.24 -3.82 28.80
N SER A 32 -35.58 -4.76 27.90
CA SER A 32 -35.98 -6.16 28.06
C SER A 32 -35.85 -6.91 26.73
N GLU A 33 -35.58 -8.21 26.84
CA GLU A 33 -35.67 -9.24 25.79
C GLU A 33 -37.14 -9.49 25.40
N ILE A 34 -37.40 -9.75 24.11
CA ILE A 34 -38.56 -10.53 23.65
C ILE A 34 -38.09 -11.47 22.53
N THR A 35 -38.25 -12.76 22.79
CA THR A 35 -38.13 -13.92 21.90
C THR A 35 -39.42 -14.19 21.12
N LYS A 36 -39.28 -14.86 19.96
CA LYS A 36 -40.19 -15.86 19.32
C LYS A 36 -39.67 -16.15 17.90
N GLU A 37 -39.07 -17.32 17.63
CA GLU A 37 -39.71 -18.58 17.14
C GLU A 37 -40.48 -18.37 15.81
N GLU A 38 -39.89 -18.78 14.68
CA GLU A 38 -39.99 -20.09 14.01
C GLU A 38 -41.14 -20.13 13.00
N HIS A 39 -40.83 -20.51 11.75
CA HIS A 39 -41.69 -21.35 10.92
C HIS A 39 -40.91 -21.81 9.68
N GLU A 40 -40.57 -23.09 9.66
CA GLU A 40 -40.26 -23.87 8.46
C GLU A 40 -41.50 -23.99 7.56
N ASN A 41 -41.29 -24.09 6.25
CA ASN A 41 -41.99 -25.11 5.46
C ASN A 41 -41.25 -25.44 4.16
N VAL A 42 -41.17 -26.75 3.95
CA VAL A 42 -40.61 -27.52 2.84
C VAL A 42 -41.67 -27.66 1.76
N ASP A 43 -41.32 -27.60 0.47
CA ASP A 43 -41.80 -28.66 -0.45
C ASP A 43 -40.98 -28.86 -1.74
N ARG A 44 -41.11 -30.11 -2.19
CA ARG A 44 -40.43 -30.93 -3.19
C ARG A 44 -40.62 -30.52 -4.66
N GLY A 45 -39.56 -30.75 -5.45
CA GLY A 45 -39.58 -31.77 -6.51
C GLY A 45 -39.96 -31.36 -7.94
N VAL A 46 -39.13 -31.75 -8.90
CA VAL A 46 -39.43 -32.51 -10.14
C VAL A 46 -38.45 -32.15 -11.28
N SER A 47 -37.73 -33.16 -11.77
CA SER A 47 -37.03 -33.19 -13.08
C SER A 47 -37.98 -33.75 -14.14
N PRO A 48 -37.81 -33.44 -15.43
CA PRO A 48 -37.40 -34.54 -16.31
C PRO A 48 -36.52 -34.18 -17.53
N ASP A 49 -35.70 -35.18 -17.87
CA ASP A 49 -35.34 -35.75 -19.18
C ASP A 49 -34.39 -35.12 -20.21
N LEU A 50 -33.61 -36.06 -20.76
CA LEU A 50 -32.67 -36.03 -21.86
C LEU A 50 -33.37 -35.99 -23.23
N ARG A 51 -32.78 -35.28 -24.19
CA ARG A 51 -32.56 -35.75 -25.59
C ARG A 51 -31.82 -34.73 -26.46
N ASP A 52 -31.05 -35.28 -27.40
CA ASP A 52 -30.54 -34.70 -28.66
C ASP A 52 -29.14 -34.06 -28.70
N LEU A 53 -28.15 -34.93 -28.98
CA LEU A 53 -26.91 -34.64 -29.71
C LEU A 53 -27.15 -34.78 -31.23
N PRO A 54 -26.32 -34.14 -32.07
CA PRO A 54 -25.77 -34.89 -33.20
C PRO A 54 -24.26 -34.67 -33.44
N GLU A 55 -23.61 -35.83 -33.53
CA GLU A 55 -22.55 -36.31 -34.42
C GLU A 55 -21.41 -35.42 -34.98
N VAL A 56 -20.23 -35.99 -34.78
CA VAL A 56 -18.91 -35.77 -35.35
C VAL A 56 -18.84 -36.10 -36.85
N ARG A 57 -18.12 -35.29 -37.64
CA ARG A 57 -17.50 -35.73 -38.90
C ARG A 57 -15.99 -35.49 -38.87
N LEU A 58 -15.24 -36.59 -38.87
CA LEU A 58 -13.81 -36.72 -39.13
C LEU A 58 -13.52 -36.55 -40.63
N LEU A 59 -12.37 -35.98 -40.99
CA LEU A 59 -11.61 -36.33 -42.20
C LEU A 59 -10.11 -35.94 -42.05
N ASN A 60 -9.28 -36.99 -41.87
CA ASN A 60 -7.91 -37.28 -42.38
C ASN A 60 -6.91 -36.12 -42.59
N GLN A 61 -5.79 -36.03 -41.85
CA GLN A 61 -4.50 -36.78 -41.96
C GLN A 61 -3.72 -36.60 -43.28
N SER A 62 -2.51 -36.04 -43.17
CA SER A 62 -1.31 -36.50 -43.89
C SER A 62 -0.03 -36.18 -43.11
N TYR A 63 0.84 -37.17 -43.01
CA TYR A 63 1.99 -37.34 -42.12
C TYR A 63 3.35 -37.02 -42.81
N GLU A 64 4.26 -36.39 -42.05
CA GLU A 64 5.73 -36.64 -41.92
C GLU A 64 6.73 -36.38 -43.09
N PRO A 65 8.08 -36.22 -42.87
CA PRO A 65 8.90 -36.85 -41.81
C PRO A 65 10.05 -36.05 -41.13
N LEU A 66 10.51 -36.63 -40.02
CA LEU A 66 11.70 -36.34 -39.20
C LEU A 66 13.04 -36.72 -39.87
N ALA A 67 14.13 -35.97 -39.58
CA ALA A 67 15.52 -36.48 -39.61
C ALA A 67 16.58 -35.64 -38.83
N THR A 68 17.00 -36.17 -37.66
CA THR A 68 18.39 -36.32 -37.13
C THR A 68 19.34 -35.14 -36.76
N PRO A 69 20.28 -35.36 -35.79
CA PRO A 69 20.88 -34.33 -34.93
C PRO A 69 22.29 -33.87 -35.36
N ARG A 70 22.69 -32.63 -35.02
CA ARG A 70 24.07 -32.15 -35.13
C ARG A 70 24.61 -31.65 -33.78
N ARG A 71 25.84 -32.09 -33.47
CA ARG A 71 26.69 -31.76 -32.31
C ARG A 71 27.19 -30.30 -32.31
N PRO A 72 27.71 -29.79 -31.17
CA PRO A 72 27.66 -28.36 -30.83
C PRO A 72 28.79 -27.54 -31.44
N LEU A 73 28.45 -26.34 -31.92
CA LEU A 73 29.41 -25.29 -32.23
C LEU A 73 29.62 -24.41 -31.00
N ARG A 74 30.85 -24.44 -30.49
CA ARG A 74 31.39 -23.52 -29.49
C ARG A 74 31.40 -22.11 -30.08
N ARG A 75 30.63 -21.17 -29.52
CA ARG A 75 30.81 -19.73 -29.75
C ARG A 75 30.81 -18.97 -28.43
N SER A 76 31.85 -18.14 -28.35
CA SER A 76 32.16 -17.03 -27.47
C SER A 76 31.02 -16.42 -26.67
N ILE A 77 31.34 -16.13 -25.41
CA ILE A 77 30.62 -15.23 -24.50
C ILE A 77 30.56 -13.86 -25.17
N GLU A 78 29.39 -13.48 -25.68
CA GLU A 78 29.04 -12.10 -26.01
C GLU A 78 28.05 -11.60 -24.96
N SER A 79 28.27 -10.35 -24.55
CA SER A 79 27.57 -9.61 -23.51
C SER A 79 26.05 -9.65 -23.68
N LEU A 80 25.34 -10.08 -22.63
CA LEU A 80 23.88 -10.00 -22.55
C LEU A 80 23.44 -8.53 -22.48
N THR A 81 22.95 -7.99 -23.59
CA THR A 81 22.04 -6.86 -23.59
C THR A 81 20.64 -7.34 -23.18
N PRO A 82 19.84 -6.51 -22.48
CA PRO A 82 18.49 -6.88 -22.08
C PRO A 82 17.61 -7.16 -23.31
N PRO A 83 16.59 -8.05 -23.21
CA PRO A 83 15.75 -8.41 -24.33
C PRO A 83 14.98 -7.18 -24.86
N ASP A 84 14.98 -7.04 -26.19
CA ASP A 84 14.26 -5.99 -26.91
C ASP A 84 12.75 -6.14 -26.68
N THR A 85 12.21 -5.36 -25.75
CA THR A 85 10.76 -5.13 -25.64
C THR A 85 10.33 -4.33 -26.87
N PRO A 86 9.29 -4.74 -27.62
CA PRO A 86 8.78 -3.93 -28.72
C PRO A 86 8.40 -2.53 -28.20
N PRO A 87 8.73 -1.44 -28.94
CA PRO A 87 8.44 -0.10 -28.48
C PRO A 87 6.94 0.07 -28.26
N LEU A 88 6.55 0.40 -27.03
CA LEU A 88 5.19 0.82 -26.71
C LEU A 88 4.81 1.95 -27.65
N GLN A 89 3.59 1.89 -28.21
CA GLN A 89 3.10 3.01 -29.01
C GLN A 89 3.11 4.29 -28.16
N PRO A 90 3.49 5.44 -28.72
CA PRO A 90 3.57 6.68 -27.95
C PRO A 90 2.20 6.99 -27.34
N ILE A 91 2.16 7.12 -26.02
CA ILE A 91 0.96 7.46 -25.27
C ILE A 91 0.43 8.79 -25.81
N LYS A 92 -0.78 8.76 -26.37
CA LYS A 92 -1.42 9.94 -26.92
C LYS A 92 -2.12 10.70 -25.81
N LEU A 93 -1.40 11.60 -25.14
CA LEU A 93 -2.01 12.49 -24.14
C LEU A 93 -3.06 13.38 -24.82
N LEU A 94 -4.28 13.39 -24.25
CA LEU A 94 -5.39 14.19 -24.74
C LEU A 94 -5.17 15.67 -24.42
N LYS A 95 -5.66 16.53 -25.32
CA LYS A 95 -5.61 18.01 -25.29
C LYS A 95 -5.54 18.60 -23.87
N GLY A 96 -4.49 19.39 -23.62
CA GLY A 96 -4.28 20.15 -22.39
C GLY A 96 -2.85 20.71 -22.36
N ASP A 97 -2.62 21.73 -21.54
CA ASP A 97 -1.26 22.23 -21.29
C ASP A 97 -0.46 21.15 -20.55
N LEU A 98 0.34 20.38 -21.30
CA LEU A 98 1.12 19.23 -20.79
C LEU A 98 2.02 19.60 -19.60
N GLN A 99 2.37 20.88 -19.47
CA GLN A 99 3.11 21.42 -18.32
C GLN A 99 2.46 21.12 -16.96
N TYR A 100 1.13 20.97 -16.88
CA TYR A 100 0.41 20.71 -15.61
C TYR A 100 0.03 19.24 -15.43
N MET A 101 0.40 18.38 -16.39
CA MET A 101 0.10 16.95 -16.41
C MET A 101 1.32 16.09 -16.06
N ASN A 102 2.40 16.70 -15.57
CA ASN A 102 3.61 15.99 -15.17
C ASN A 102 3.40 15.23 -13.85
N PHE A 103 2.74 14.08 -13.96
CA PHE A 103 2.54 13.09 -12.90
C PHE A 103 3.26 11.80 -13.32
N PRO A 104 4.04 11.16 -12.42
CA PRO A 104 4.77 9.94 -12.78
C PRO A 104 3.87 8.84 -13.37
N VAL A 105 2.66 8.69 -12.82
CA VAL A 105 1.62 7.75 -13.30
C VAL A 105 1.04 8.08 -14.69
N LEU A 106 1.44 9.18 -15.33
CA LEU A 106 1.04 9.53 -16.71
C LEU A 106 2.23 9.60 -17.67
N MET A 107 3.44 9.83 -17.14
CA MET A 107 4.58 10.26 -17.95
C MET A 107 5.79 9.32 -17.89
N GLU A 108 5.89 8.46 -16.87
CA GLU A 108 7.08 7.63 -16.66
C GLU A 108 6.79 6.17 -16.98
N ASP A 109 7.40 5.63 -18.05
CA ASP A 109 7.15 4.27 -18.53
C ASP A 109 7.29 3.21 -17.43
N TYR A 110 8.34 3.28 -16.61
CA TYR A 110 8.54 2.35 -15.48
C TYR A 110 7.41 2.41 -14.45
N THR A 111 6.87 3.60 -14.18
CA THR A 111 5.74 3.77 -13.26
C THR A 111 4.44 3.30 -13.90
N ILE A 112 4.20 3.62 -15.17
CA ILE A 112 3.01 3.22 -15.92
C ILE A 112 2.93 1.70 -16.01
N ASP A 113 4.05 1.06 -16.33
CA ASP A 113 4.19 -0.38 -16.41
C ASP A 113 3.90 -1.05 -15.06
N TYR A 114 4.40 -0.48 -13.96
CA TYR A 114 4.03 -0.90 -12.61
C TYR A 114 2.52 -0.76 -12.35
N VAL A 115 1.93 0.42 -12.60
CA VAL A 115 0.51 0.69 -12.28
C VAL A 115 -0.45 -0.19 -13.08
N LYS A 116 -0.12 -0.54 -14.34
CA LYS A 116 -0.96 -1.44 -15.16
C LYS A 116 -1.23 -2.81 -14.52
N ARG A 117 -0.36 -3.25 -13.60
CA ARG A 117 -0.39 -4.59 -13.01
C ARG A 117 -0.69 -4.60 -11.52
N ASN A 118 -0.94 -3.43 -10.95
CA ASN A 118 -1.02 -3.23 -9.51
C ASN A 118 -2.24 -2.37 -9.16
N LYS A 119 -2.78 -2.60 -7.95
CA LYS A 119 -3.97 -1.91 -7.45
C LYS A 119 -3.63 -0.48 -7.01
N LEU A 120 -4.07 0.51 -7.79
CA LEU A 120 -3.92 1.95 -7.51
C LEU A 120 -5.27 2.65 -7.43
N MET A 121 -5.55 3.32 -6.31
CA MET A 121 -6.70 4.21 -6.18
C MET A 121 -6.24 5.67 -6.26
N VAL A 122 -6.56 6.32 -7.37
CA VAL A 122 -6.27 7.74 -7.60
C VAL A 122 -7.45 8.58 -7.11
N ILE A 123 -7.21 9.41 -6.11
CA ILE A 123 -8.22 10.36 -5.59
C ILE A 123 -7.86 11.74 -6.13
N LEU A 124 -8.63 12.22 -7.11
CA LEU A 124 -8.42 13.57 -7.64
C LEU A 124 -8.93 14.60 -6.64
N LYS A 125 -8.21 15.71 -6.54
CA LYS A 125 -8.53 16.80 -5.63
C LYS A 125 -8.35 18.13 -6.33
N GLY A 126 -9.42 18.92 -6.35
CA GLY A 126 -9.44 20.18 -7.07
C GLY A 126 -10.84 20.77 -7.23
N LEU A 127 -10.91 22.08 -7.35
CA LEU A 127 -12.17 22.81 -7.51
C LEU A 127 -12.77 22.59 -8.91
N PRO A 128 -14.08 22.82 -9.11
CA PRO A 128 -14.65 22.85 -10.46
C PRO A 128 -13.87 23.80 -11.38
N GLY A 129 -13.51 23.37 -12.59
CA GLY A 129 -12.68 24.15 -13.52
C GLY A 129 -11.16 24.05 -13.31
N SER A 130 -10.68 23.30 -12.31
CA SER A 130 -9.24 23.18 -12.01
C SER A 130 -8.46 22.22 -12.92
N GLY A 131 -9.16 21.43 -13.76
CA GLY A 131 -8.56 20.45 -14.67
C GLY A 131 -8.59 18.98 -14.21
N LYS A 132 -9.37 18.64 -13.17
CA LYS A 132 -9.49 17.24 -12.69
C LYS A 132 -9.91 16.27 -13.80
N THR A 133 -10.99 16.59 -14.51
CA THR A 133 -11.50 15.71 -15.57
C THR A 133 -10.50 15.58 -16.72
N THR A 134 -9.68 16.59 -16.98
CA THR A 134 -8.56 16.46 -17.92
C THR A 134 -7.53 15.42 -17.44
N ILE A 135 -7.25 15.36 -16.13
CA ILE A 135 -6.39 14.33 -15.53
C ILE A 135 -7.03 12.95 -15.64
N SER A 136 -8.32 12.80 -15.30
CA SER A 136 -9.01 11.50 -15.38
C SER A 136 -9.09 10.96 -16.81
N GLU A 137 -9.36 11.81 -17.81
CA GLU A 137 -9.37 11.37 -19.21
C GLU A 137 -7.97 10.99 -19.71
N ASN A 138 -6.91 11.69 -19.30
CA ASN A 138 -5.55 11.26 -19.65
C ASN A 138 -5.15 9.94 -18.98
N LEU A 139 -5.61 9.68 -17.75
CA LEU A 139 -5.43 8.37 -17.11
C LEU A 139 -6.15 7.27 -17.91
N ARG A 140 -7.35 7.55 -18.46
CA ARG A 140 -8.08 6.59 -19.30
C ARG A 140 -7.40 6.24 -20.62
N GLU A 141 -6.62 7.16 -21.18
CA GLU A 141 -5.84 6.88 -22.39
C GLU A 141 -4.59 6.03 -22.10
N VAL A 142 -4.05 6.12 -20.89
CA VAL A 142 -2.84 5.39 -20.48
C VAL A 142 -3.17 3.98 -20.00
N TYR A 143 -4.28 3.83 -19.28
CA TYR A 143 -4.71 2.60 -18.62
C TYR A 143 -6.01 2.09 -19.24
N THR A 144 -5.98 0.86 -19.76
CA THR A 144 -7.17 0.19 -20.32
C THR A 144 -8.12 -0.28 -19.22
N ASP A 145 -7.57 -0.85 -18.16
CA ASP A 145 -8.32 -1.45 -17.06
C ASP A 145 -8.50 -0.44 -15.92
N ILE A 146 -9.38 0.52 -16.19
CA ILE A 146 -9.62 1.69 -15.35
C ILE A 146 -11.12 1.95 -15.16
N VAL A 147 -11.50 2.25 -13.92
CA VAL A 147 -12.85 2.73 -13.60
C VAL A 147 -12.79 4.14 -13.04
N VAL A 148 -13.52 5.07 -13.66
CA VAL A 148 -13.71 6.43 -13.14
C VAL A 148 -15.05 6.53 -12.42
N CYS A 149 -14.97 6.94 -11.16
CA CYS A 149 -16.09 7.18 -10.26
C CYS A 149 -16.24 8.69 -10.05
N SER A 150 -17.40 9.23 -10.42
CA SER A 150 -17.75 10.62 -10.22
C SER A 150 -19.23 10.73 -9.85
N ALA A 151 -19.55 11.57 -8.87
CA ALA A 151 -20.93 11.86 -8.50
C ALA A 151 -21.67 12.60 -9.64
N ASP A 152 -20.94 13.32 -10.50
CA ASP A 152 -21.55 14.03 -11.65
C ASP A 152 -22.18 13.05 -12.66
N HIS A 153 -21.71 11.79 -12.74
CA HIS A 153 -22.31 10.78 -13.61
C HIS A 153 -23.78 10.48 -13.26
N TYR A 154 -24.18 10.63 -11.99
CA TYR A 154 -25.57 10.43 -11.55
C TYR A 154 -26.53 11.45 -12.19
N PHE A 155 -26.03 12.65 -12.49
CA PHE A 155 -26.81 13.74 -13.06
C PHE A 155 -26.77 13.78 -14.59
N MET A 156 -26.06 12.84 -15.24
CA MET A 156 -26.01 12.75 -16.70
C MET A 156 -27.22 11.94 -17.20
N VAL A 157 -28.15 12.62 -17.87
CA VAL A 157 -29.34 12.01 -18.48
C VAL A 157 -29.32 12.30 -19.98
N ASP A 158 -29.24 11.24 -20.79
CA ASP A 158 -29.15 11.33 -22.26
C ASP A 158 -28.00 12.24 -22.75
N GLY A 159 -26.86 12.21 -22.04
CA GLY A 159 -25.69 13.04 -22.33
C GLY A 159 -25.80 14.50 -21.87
N VAL A 160 -26.89 14.88 -21.19
CA VAL A 160 -27.11 16.24 -20.68
C VAL A 160 -27.02 16.24 -19.16
N TYR A 161 -26.25 17.17 -18.60
CA TYR A 161 -26.12 17.36 -17.16
C TYR A 161 -27.36 18.04 -16.58
N LYS A 162 -28.04 17.37 -15.64
CA LYS A 162 -29.28 17.84 -14.98
C LYS A 162 -29.09 17.79 -13.46
N PHE A 163 -28.46 18.82 -12.91
CA PHE A 163 -28.18 18.92 -11.49
C PHE A 163 -29.46 19.03 -10.65
N ASP A 164 -29.55 18.21 -9.60
CA ASP A 164 -30.57 18.28 -8.57
C ASP A 164 -29.91 18.19 -7.19
N GLY A 165 -29.92 19.32 -6.46
CA GLY A 165 -29.28 19.43 -5.16
C GLY A 165 -29.88 18.52 -4.08
N GLU A 166 -31.14 18.10 -4.22
CA GLU A 166 -31.80 17.19 -3.27
C GLU A 166 -31.24 15.77 -3.39
N LYS A 167 -30.75 15.39 -4.57
CA LYS A 167 -30.18 14.08 -4.86
C LYS A 167 -28.65 14.01 -4.70
N LEU A 168 -28.02 15.10 -4.22
CA LEU A 168 -26.57 15.14 -4.06
C LEU A 168 -26.03 14.03 -3.16
N LYS A 169 -26.80 13.68 -2.11
CA LYS A 169 -26.46 12.56 -1.22
C LYS A 169 -26.46 11.23 -1.98
N GLU A 170 -27.53 10.93 -2.71
CA GLU A 170 -27.68 9.71 -3.51
C GLU A 170 -26.61 9.61 -4.60
N ALA A 171 -26.28 10.72 -5.23
CA ALA A 171 -25.22 10.80 -6.25
C ALA A 171 -23.85 10.42 -5.66
N HIS A 172 -23.53 10.90 -4.46
CA HIS A 172 -22.31 10.52 -3.76
C HIS A 172 -22.34 9.06 -3.29
N GLU A 173 -23.47 8.55 -2.80
CA GLU A 173 -23.63 7.14 -2.42
C GLU A 173 -23.42 6.21 -3.62
N THR A 174 -24.01 6.54 -4.78
CA THR A 174 -23.82 5.81 -6.04
C THR A 174 -22.35 5.82 -6.48
N CYS A 175 -21.67 6.96 -6.36
CA CYS A 175 -20.24 7.07 -6.68
C CYS A 175 -19.37 6.22 -5.74
N GLN A 176 -19.71 6.17 -4.45
CA GLN A 176 -19.01 5.35 -3.47
C GLN A 176 -19.20 3.87 -3.72
N GLU A 177 -20.42 3.45 -4.06
CA GLU A 177 -20.71 2.05 -4.37
C GLU A 177 -20.00 1.60 -5.63
N LYS A 178 -20.01 2.41 -6.70
CA LYS A 178 -19.22 2.13 -7.91
C LYS A 178 -17.73 1.95 -7.61
N ALA A 179 -17.17 2.76 -6.70
CA ALA A 179 -15.77 2.63 -6.29
C ALA A 179 -15.51 1.34 -5.49
N ARG A 180 -16.46 0.93 -4.66
CA ARG A 180 -16.40 -0.32 -3.89
C ARG A 180 -16.53 -1.54 -4.80
N GLU A 181 -17.50 -1.56 -5.70
CA GLU A 181 -17.68 -2.62 -6.70
C GLU A 181 -16.43 -2.78 -7.57
N ALA A 182 -15.86 -1.68 -8.07
CA ALA A 182 -14.61 -1.73 -8.83
C ALA A 182 -13.45 -2.29 -7.99
N ALA A 183 -13.39 -1.93 -6.70
CA ALA A 183 -12.36 -2.43 -5.80
C ALA A 183 -12.51 -3.93 -5.51
N GLN A 184 -13.75 -4.39 -5.28
CA GLN A 184 -14.13 -5.80 -5.11
C GLN A 184 -13.77 -6.64 -6.34
N ASN A 185 -14.02 -6.10 -7.53
CA ASN A 185 -13.68 -6.73 -8.80
C ASN A 185 -12.19 -6.60 -9.19
N ASN A 186 -11.33 -6.16 -8.26
CA ASN A 186 -9.88 -6.05 -8.45
C ASN A 186 -9.45 -5.19 -9.67
N ILE A 187 -10.24 -4.19 -10.05
CA ILE A 187 -9.89 -3.29 -11.18
C ILE A 187 -8.56 -2.59 -10.90
N PRO A 188 -7.53 -2.71 -11.76
CA PRO A 188 -6.18 -2.19 -11.49
C PRO A 188 -6.16 -0.72 -11.08
N VAL A 189 -6.87 0.15 -11.82
CA VAL A 189 -6.88 1.58 -11.58
C VAL A 189 -8.29 2.08 -11.29
N ILE A 190 -8.51 2.66 -10.11
CA ILE A 190 -9.77 3.32 -9.74
C ILE A 190 -9.52 4.80 -9.56
N VAL A 191 -10.24 5.64 -10.32
CA VAL A 191 -10.11 7.10 -10.25
C VAL A 191 -11.36 7.71 -9.63
N ILE A 192 -11.19 8.48 -8.57
CA ILE A 192 -12.25 9.27 -7.95
C ILE A 192 -12.17 10.70 -8.49
N ASP A 193 -12.98 11.02 -9.49
CA ASP A 193 -13.07 12.35 -10.12
C ASP A 193 -14.19 13.18 -9.47
N ASN A 194 -14.00 13.48 -8.19
CA ASN A 194 -14.82 14.39 -7.40
C ASN A 194 -13.98 15.60 -6.95
N THR A 195 -14.61 16.62 -6.38
CA THR A 195 -13.87 17.82 -5.94
C THR A 195 -12.95 17.58 -4.74
N ASN A 196 -13.40 16.75 -3.79
CA ASN A 196 -12.62 16.26 -2.64
C ASN A 196 -11.90 17.39 -1.86
N VAL A 197 -12.55 18.55 -1.75
CA VAL A 197 -12.05 19.81 -1.18
C VAL A 197 -11.68 19.65 0.30
N ARG A 198 -12.42 18.83 1.05
CA ARG A 198 -12.21 18.59 2.48
C ARG A 198 -11.87 17.14 2.78
N HIS A 199 -11.19 16.89 3.90
CA HIS A 199 -10.75 15.55 4.29
C HIS A 199 -11.88 14.53 4.37
N TRP A 200 -13.01 14.90 4.97
CA TRP A 200 -14.16 14.01 5.12
C TRP A 200 -14.79 13.60 3.78
N GLU A 201 -14.64 14.39 2.71
CA GLU A 201 -15.23 14.11 1.40
C GLU A 201 -14.56 12.91 0.72
N TYR A 202 -13.26 12.69 0.97
CA TYR A 202 -12.50 11.58 0.39
C TYR A 202 -12.14 10.46 1.37
N GLN A 203 -12.50 10.61 2.65
CA GLN A 203 -12.18 9.64 3.69
C GLN A 203 -12.73 8.25 3.40
N ILE A 204 -13.92 8.16 2.81
CA ILE A 204 -14.52 6.87 2.42
C ILE A 204 -13.69 6.14 1.37
N TYR A 205 -13.10 6.84 0.40
CA TYR A 205 -12.26 6.21 -0.62
C TYR A 205 -10.93 5.74 -0.02
N LEU A 206 -10.36 6.45 0.96
CA LEU A 206 -9.21 5.97 1.73
C LEU A 206 -9.54 4.72 2.56
N GLN A 207 -10.79 4.55 3.00
CA GLN A 207 -11.24 3.34 3.69
C GLN A 207 -11.36 2.19 2.69
N ILE A 208 -12.03 2.39 1.56
CA ILE A 208 -12.15 1.40 0.48
C ILE A 208 -10.76 0.97 0.01
N SER A 209 -9.83 1.90 -0.23
CA SER A 209 -8.48 1.56 -0.68
C SER A 209 -7.75 0.65 0.32
N ARG A 210 -7.97 0.85 1.63
CA ARG A 210 -7.36 0.01 2.67
C ARG A 210 -8.02 -1.36 2.77
N GLU A 211 -9.34 -1.41 2.67
CA GLU A 211 -10.14 -2.64 2.72
C GLU A 211 -9.74 -3.59 1.58
N TYR A 212 -9.57 -3.06 0.36
CA TYR A 212 -9.24 -3.85 -0.83
C TYR A 212 -7.76 -3.79 -1.24
N GLN A 213 -6.89 -3.32 -0.34
CA GLN A 213 -5.43 -3.35 -0.52
C GLN A 213 -4.90 -2.57 -1.75
N TYR A 214 -5.53 -1.44 -2.06
CA TYR A 214 -5.04 -0.46 -3.03
C TYR A 214 -4.06 0.50 -2.39
N VAL A 215 -3.00 0.85 -3.12
CA VAL A 215 -2.21 2.05 -2.77
C VAL A 215 -3.06 3.27 -3.11
N ALA A 216 -3.31 4.14 -2.13
CA ALA A 216 -4.02 5.39 -2.37
C ALA A 216 -3.04 6.47 -2.85
N LEU A 217 -3.41 7.22 -3.88
CA LEU A 217 -2.66 8.36 -4.42
C LEU A 217 -3.59 9.57 -4.55
N ILE A 218 -3.38 10.60 -3.74
CA ILE A 218 -4.12 11.86 -3.87
C ILE A 218 -3.40 12.77 -4.85
N ILE A 219 -4.08 13.14 -5.94
CA ILE A 219 -3.56 14.06 -6.96
C ILE A 219 -4.26 15.41 -6.85
N GLU A 220 -3.51 16.43 -6.42
CA GLU A 220 -3.94 17.83 -6.48
C GLU A 220 -3.70 18.41 -7.89
N CYS A 221 -4.66 19.17 -8.42
CA CYS A 221 -4.48 19.88 -9.69
C CYS A 221 -3.32 20.89 -9.63
N LYS A 222 -2.47 20.90 -10.65
CA LYS A 222 -1.26 21.77 -10.73
C LYS A 222 -1.45 23.04 -11.57
N THR A 223 -2.65 23.29 -12.09
CA THR A 223 -2.93 24.47 -12.92
C THR A 223 -2.73 25.77 -12.12
N PRO A 224 -2.14 26.84 -12.67
CA PRO A 224 -1.86 28.06 -11.92
C PRO A 224 -3.12 28.75 -11.36
N TRP A 225 -4.27 28.51 -12.00
CA TRP A 225 -5.57 29.05 -11.60
C TRP A 225 -6.36 28.13 -10.67
N CYS A 226 -5.78 27.02 -10.18
CA CYS A 226 -6.52 26.02 -9.39
C CYS A 226 -7.15 26.58 -8.09
N PHE A 227 -6.77 27.79 -7.67
CA PHE A 227 -7.34 28.54 -6.55
C PHE A 227 -7.87 29.94 -6.91
N ASP A 228 -7.92 30.30 -8.19
CA ASP A 228 -8.47 31.58 -8.67
C ASP A 228 -9.95 31.42 -9.03
N ALA A 229 -10.84 31.91 -8.16
CA ALA A 229 -12.28 31.73 -8.30
C ALA A 229 -12.84 32.28 -9.63
N THR A 230 -12.34 33.40 -10.13
CA THR A 230 -12.80 34.00 -11.39
C THR A 230 -12.40 33.13 -12.58
N GLN A 231 -11.17 32.62 -12.56
CA GLN A 231 -10.68 31.73 -13.61
C GLN A 231 -11.29 30.33 -13.58
N LEU A 232 -11.63 29.82 -12.39
CA LEU A 232 -12.38 28.58 -12.22
C LEU A 232 -13.83 28.75 -12.71
N ALA A 233 -14.46 29.89 -12.44
CA ALA A 233 -15.81 30.20 -12.88
C ALA A 233 -15.93 30.20 -14.42
N SER A 234 -14.94 30.77 -15.12
CA SER A 234 -14.94 30.80 -16.59
C SER A 234 -14.63 29.46 -17.26
N ARG A 235 -14.12 28.48 -16.52
CA ARG A 235 -13.64 27.18 -17.06
C ARG A 235 -14.47 25.98 -16.62
N ASN A 236 -15.33 26.11 -15.62
CA ASN A 236 -16.14 24.98 -15.16
C ASN A 236 -17.31 24.72 -16.12
N SER A 237 -17.62 23.44 -16.33
CA SER A 237 -18.69 22.98 -17.23
C SER A 237 -20.10 23.17 -16.67
N HIS A 238 -20.22 23.53 -15.39
CA HIS A 238 -21.46 23.51 -14.62
C HIS A 238 -22.04 24.92 -14.39
N GLY A 239 -21.43 25.96 -14.97
CA GLY A 239 -21.89 27.35 -14.84
C GLY A 239 -21.81 27.91 -13.42
N ILE A 240 -20.95 27.35 -12.56
CA ILE A 240 -20.78 27.78 -11.17
C ILE A 240 -20.12 29.17 -11.15
N ASP A 241 -20.74 30.10 -10.42
CA ASP A 241 -20.26 31.49 -10.31
C ASP A 241 -19.01 31.65 -9.42
N ALA A 242 -18.33 32.78 -9.60
CA ALA A 242 -17.10 33.10 -8.88
C ALA A 242 -17.31 33.29 -7.37
N ASP A 243 -18.47 33.77 -6.92
CA ASP A 243 -18.74 34.00 -5.50
C ASP A 243 -18.88 32.67 -4.74
N TYR A 244 -19.53 31.69 -5.35
CA TYR A 244 -19.59 30.33 -4.83
C TYR A 244 -18.19 29.69 -4.77
N LEU A 245 -17.42 29.81 -5.85
CA LEU A 245 -16.07 29.23 -5.93
C LEU A 245 -15.12 29.90 -4.93
N PHE A 246 -15.23 31.21 -4.72
CA PHE A 246 -14.45 31.93 -3.71
C PHE A 246 -14.70 31.37 -2.29
N LYS A 247 -15.96 31.06 -1.96
CA LYS A 247 -16.30 30.40 -0.69
C LYS A 247 -15.69 28.99 -0.62
N LYS A 248 -15.74 28.22 -1.72
CA LYS A 248 -15.15 26.87 -1.78
C LYS A 248 -13.63 26.88 -1.64
N VAL A 249 -12.92 27.80 -2.30
CA VAL A 249 -11.46 28.00 -2.18
C VAL A 249 -11.04 28.14 -0.71
N LYS A 250 -11.75 28.98 0.06
CA LYS A 250 -11.46 29.19 1.50
C LYS A 250 -11.60 27.93 2.36
N THR A 251 -12.34 26.93 1.88
CA THR A 251 -12.59 25.69 2.62
C THR A 251 -11.68 24.55 2.20
N TYR A 252 -10.78 24.80 1.25
CA TYR A 252 -9.86 23.81 0.74
C TYR A 252 -8.86 23.37 1.80
N GLN A 253 -8.81 22.07 2.06
CA GLN A 253 -7.86 21.46 2.99
C GLN A 253 -6.85 20.65 2.20
N HIS A 254 -5.58 21.04 2.25
CA HIS A 254 -4.51 20.25 1.66
C HIS A 254 -4.40 18.88 2.34
N PRO A 255 -4.02 17.82 1.61
CA PRO A 255 -3.79 16.51 2.21
C PRO A 255 -2.72 16.59 3.30
N ALA A 256 -3.00 15.99 4.45
CA ALA A 256 -2.09 15.97 5.59
C ALA A 256 -1.82 14.52 6.02
N PRO A 257 -0.86 13.82 5.36
CA PRO A 257 -0.53 12.44 5.69
C PRO A 257 -0.07 12.24 7.13
N ILE A 258 -0.31 11.04 7.65
CA ILE A 258 0.34 10.51 8.86
C ILE A 258 1.80 10.15 8.55
N TYR A 259 2.07 9.57 7.38
CA TYR A 259 3.44 9.33 6.93
C TYR A 259 3.52 9.20 5.40
N TYR A 260 4.71 9.45 4.85
CA TYR A 260 5.07 9.16 3.47
C TYR A 260 5.97 7.92 3.42
N GLY A 261 5.93 7.19 2.31
CA GLY A 261 6.74 6.00 2.14
C GLY A 261 6.55 5.31 0.80
N TRP A 262 7.32 4.25 0.63
CA TRP A 262 7.20 3.35 -0.51
C TRP A 262 6.35 2.15 -0.12
N PHE A 263 5.30 1.89 -0.89
CA PHE A 263 4.35 0.81 -0.63
C PHE A 263 4.54 -0.28 -1.69
N LEU A 264 4.75 -1.51 -1.24
CA LEU A 264 4.76 -2.67 -2.13
C LEU A 264 3.32 -3.02 -2.52
N ASN A 265 3.15 -3.81 -3.58
CA ASN A 265 1.89 -4.49 -3.82
C ASN A 265 1.71 -5.68 -2.86
N GLU A 266 0.55 -6.31 -2.90
CA GLU A 266 0.23 -7.45 -2.04
C GLU A 266 1.13 -8.67 -2.31
N ALA A 267 1.29 -9.06 -3.58
CA ALA A 267 2.02 -10.27 -3.95
C ALA A 267 3.52 -10.21 -3.62
N ASP A 268 4.16 -9.07 -3.87
CA ASP A 268 5.55 -8.81 -3.48
C ASP A 268 5.69 -8.71 -1.97
N SER A 269 4.69 -8.16 -1.27
CA SER A 269 4.69 -8.15 0.20
C SER A 269 4.70 -9.58 0.76
N ILE A 270 3.84 -10.45 0.23
CA ILE A 270 3.79 -11.87 0.60
C ILE A 270 5.11 -12.56 0.27
N THR A 271 5.66 -12.31 -0.92
CA THR A 271 6.89 -12.94 -1.40
C THR A 271 8.09 -12.55 -0.53
N ILE A 272 8.27 -11.25 -0.24
CA ILE A 272 9.34 -10.77 0.65
C ILE A 272 9.19 -11.36 2.05
N THR A 273 7.97 -11.42 2.60
CA THR A 273 7.73 -12.04 3.92
C THR A 273 8.05 -13.53 3.91
N LYS A 274 7.68 -14.27 2.86
CA LYS A 274 7.99 -15.70 2.70
C LYS A 274 9.50 -15.93 2.63
N MET A 275 10.22 -15.15 1.81
CA MET A 275 11.68 -15.22 1.72
C MET A 275 12.35 -14.94 3.07
N ALA A 276 11.89 -13.92 3.79
CA ALA A 276 12.42 -13.60 5.12
C ALA A 276 12.19 -14.74 6.12
N ARG A 277 11.00 -15.35 6.11
CA ARG A 277 10.68 -16.50 6.96
C ARG A 277 11.59 -17.70 6.67
N GLN A 278 11.86 -17.98 5.39
CA GLN A 278 12.77 -19.04 4.98
C GLN A 278 14.21 -18.79 5.46
N TRP A 279 14.68 -17.54 5.43
CA TRP A 279 15.99 -17.18 5.98
C TRP A 279 16.05 -17.36 7.50
N LEU A 280 15.00 -16.95 8.22
CA LEU A 280 14.89 -17.14 9.66
C LEU A 280 14.89 -18.63 10.03
N GLU A 281 14.07 -19.43 9.35
CA GLU A 281 13.99 -20.88 9.55
C GLU A 281 15.34 -21.56 9.29
N ARG A 282 16.01 -21.21 8.19
CA ARG A 282 17.34 -21.74 7.88
C ARG A 282 18.35 -21.43 8.98
N ALA A 283 18.39 -20.18 9.44
CA ALA A 283 19.28 -19.78 10.52
C ALA A 283 19.02 -20.57 11.81
N LEU A 284 17.74 -20.83 12.15
CA LEU A 284 17.36 -21.63 13.33
C LEU A 284 17.79 -23.09 13.22
N LEU A 285 17.74 -23.67 12.02
CA LEU A 285 18.09 -25.07 11.79
C LEU A 285 19.62 -25.29 11.71
N GLU A 286 20.36 -24.33 11.15
CA GLU A 286 21.79 -24.48 10.90
C GLU A 286 22.66 -23.98 12.07
N VAL A 287 22.16 -23.07 12.93
CA VAL A 287 22.94 -22.46 14.01
C VAL A 287 22.29 -22.71 15.37
N GLU A 288 22.85 -23.67 16.10
CA GLU A 288 22.36 -24.08 17.44
C GLU A 288 22.37 -22.91 18.45
N ASP A 289 23.41 -22.05 18.40
CA ASP A 289 23.51 -20.88 19.28
C ASP A 289 22.38 -19.87 19.02
N PHE A 290 21.98 -19.68 17.76
CA PHE A 290 20.87 -18.82 17.40
C PHE A 290 19.55 -19.40 17.87
N PHE A 291 19.32 -20.69 17.65
CA PHE A 291 18.13 -21.37 18.16
C PHE A 291 18.01 -21.25 19.68
N LYS A 292 19.10 -21.48 20.43
CA LYS A 292 19.14 -21.36 21.89
C LYS A 292 18.86 -19.93 22.35
N ASP A 293 19.55 -18.94 21.78
CA ASP A 293 19.38 -17.54 22.17
C ASP A 293 17.96 -17.06 21.88
N PHE A 294 17.41 -17.38 20.69
CA PHE A 294 16.03 -17.06 20.34
C PHE A 294 15.03 -17.74 21.27
N SER A 295 15.17 -19.05 21.48
CA SER A 295 14.31 -19.82 22.38
C SER A 295 14.24 -19.19 23.78
N ASN A 296 15.38 -18.73 24.29
CA ASN A 296 15.49 -18.09 25.59
C ASN A 296 14.73 -16.76 25.67
N PHE A 297 14.90 -15.84 24.70
CA PHE A 297 14.21 -14.55 24.78
C PHE A 297 12.74 -14.63 24.36
N ALA A 298 12.38 -15.55 23.47
CA ALA A 298 11.01 -15.72 22.98
C ALA A 298 10.17 -16.61 23.89
N GLN A 299 10.81 -17.36 24.80
CA GLN A 299 10.16 -18.40 25.62
C GLN A 299 9.43 -19.43 24.74
N GLN A 300 10.09 -19.84 23.66
CA GLN A 300 9.62 -20.84 22.70
C GLN A 300 10.63 -21.98 22.64
N ASN A 301 10.16 -23.20 22.37
CA ASN A 301 11.01 -24.40 22.35
C ASN A 301 10.93 -25.17 21.01
N SER A 302 10.23 -24.63 20.02
CA SER A 302 10.14 -25.19 18.68
C SER A 302 10.39 -24.12 17.61
N VAL A 303 10.83 -24.57 16.44
CA VAL A 303 11.03 -23.68 15.28
C VAL A 303 9.71 -23.03 14.88
N GLU A 304 8.61 -23.78 14.91
CA GLU A 304 7.27 -23.27 14.58
C GLU A 304 6.83 -22.16 15.53
N GLY A 305 7.05 -22.34 16.84
CA GLY A 305 6.74 -21.33 17.85
C GLY A 305 7.57 -20.06 17.68
N ILE A 306 8.85 -20.21 17.33
CA ILE A 306 9.75 -19.10 17.03
C ILE A 306 9.31 -18.35 15.76
N LEU A 307 8.97 -19.06 14.68
CA LEU A 307 8.50 -18.45 13.44
C LEU A 307 7.16 -17.72 13.61
N ALA A 308 6.37 -18.08 14.63
CA ALA A 308 5.12 -17.41 14.99
C ALA A 308 5.30 -16.27 16.01
N TYR A 309 6.49 -16.07 16.58
CA TYR A 309 6.73 -15.11 17.66
C TYR A 309 6.53 -13.65 17.22
N HIS A 310 7.06 -13.30 16.05
CA HIS A 310 6.90 -11.98 15.46
C HIS A 310 5.68 -11.97 14.55
N THR A 311 4.67 -11.19 14.91
CA THR A 311 3.40 -11.12 14.17
C THR A 311 3.19 -9.73 13.55
N ARG A 312 2.28 -9.64 12.59
CA ARG A 312 1.98 -8.39 11.86
C ARG A 312 0.51 -8.34 11.47
N ASP A 313 -0.09 -7.17 11.65
CA ASP A 313 -1.54 -6.96 11.42
C ASP A 313 -1.90 -6.53 9.99
N ARG A 314 -0.93 -6.18 9.14
CA ARG A 314 -1.19 -5.64 7.79
C ARG A 314 -0.54 -6.53 6.73
N ASN A 315 -1.18 -6.66 5.58
CA ASN A 315 -0.67 -7.47 4.47
C ASN A 315 0.35 -6.72 3.60
N ILE A 316 0.12 -5.44 3.30
CA ILE A 316 1.02 -4.63 2.46
C ILE A 316 2.24 -4.11 3.24
N LEU A 317 3.44 -4.47 2.77
CA LEU A 317 4.71 -3.97 3.29
C LEU A 317 4.92 -2.54 2.80
N HIS A 318 5.54 -1.72 3.66
CA HIS A 318 5.93 -0.38 3.28
C HIS A 318 7.23 0.03 3.99
N LEU A 319 8.00 0.87 3.32
CA LEU A 319 9.15 1.57 3.87
C LEU A 319 8.74 3.01 4.19
N THR A 320 8.77 3.39 5.46
CA THR A 320 8.41 4.76 5.87
C THR A 320 9.56 5.74 5.59
N ALA A 321 9.36 6.69 4.68
CA ALA A 321 10.31 7.74 4.35
C ALA A 321 10.30 8.90 5.37
N LYS A 322 9.11 9.30 5.83
CA LYS A 322 8.94 10.34 6.87
C LYS A 322 7.63 10.13 7.61
N PHE A 323 7.69 10.08 8.93
CA PHE A 323 6.51 10.23 9.78
C PHE A 323 6.17 11.70 9.96
N THR A 324 4.96 12.10 9.59
CA THR A 324 4.51 13.50 9.57
C THR A 324 3.36 13.78 10.52
N ASN A 325 2.61 12.76 10.97
CA ASN A 325 1.44 12.89 11.86
C ASN A 325 0.59 14.14 11.56
N ARG A 326 0.22 14.32 10.29
CA ARG A 326 -0.57 15.47 9.80
C ARG A 326 0.10 16.83 9.98
N GLY A 327 1.43 16.89 9.88
CA GLY A 327 2.23 18.11 10.00
C GLY A 327 2.59 18.52 11.42
N LYS A 328 2.30 17.69 12.44
CA LYS A 328 2.52 18.03 13.85
C LYS A 328 3.99 18.02 14.30
N PRO A 329 4.82 17.02 13.94
CA PRO A 329 6.22 16.96 14.35
C PRO A 329 7.07 18.03 13.66
N GLU A 330 8.22 18.36 14.25
CA GLU A 330 9.21 19.23 13.65
C GLU A 330 9.69 18.71 12.28
N GLY A 331 9.88 19.61 11.32
CA GLY A 331 10.29 19.24 9.95
C GLY A 331 9.16 18.65 9.09
N ALA A 332 8.00 18.31 9.67
CA ALA A 332 6.93 17.62 8.93
C ALA A 332 6.27 18.51 7.88
N MET A 333 6.03 19.80 8.21
CA MET A 333 5.43 20.74 7.28
C MET A 333 6.39 21.14 6.15
N GLU A 334 7.70 21.28 6.41
CA GLU A 334 8.69 21.46 5.35
C GLU A 334 8.69 20.25 4.40
N TYR A 335 8.69 19.03 4.94
CA TYR A 335 8.65 17.81 4.15
C TYR A 335 7.39 17.72 3.27
N ILE A 336 6.20 17.96 3.85
CA ILE A 336 4.91 17.96 3.12
C ILE A 336 4.91 19.00 1.99
N LYS A 337 5.50 20.19 2.22
CA LYS A 337 5.50 21.28 1.23
C LYS A 337 6.56 21.11 0.16
N SER A 338 7.55 20.25 0.37
CA SER A 338 8.71 20.07 -0.49
C SER A 338 8.36 19.69 -1.92
N ASN A 339 8.98 20.38 -2.88
CA ASN A 339 8.76 20.13 -4.30
C ASN A 339 9.25 18.75 -4.74
N ILE A 340 10.34 18.24 -4.14
CA ILE A 340 10.85 16.91 -4.49
C ILE A 340 9.87 15.81 -4.06
N VAL A 341 9.28 15.94 -2.86
CA VAL A 341 8.26 15.01 -2.35
C VAL A 341 7.01 15.08 -3.22
N LYS A 342 6.49 16.28 -3.49
CA LYS A 342 5.30 16.46 -4.34
C LYS A 342 5.49 15.94 -5.76
N SER A 343 6.70 16.06 -6.32
CA SER A 343 7.00 15.59 -7.68
C SER A 343 7.19 14.08 -7.74
N ALA A 344 7.61 13.44 -6.63
CA ALA A 344 7.77 11.99 -6.54
C ALA A 344 6.48 11.23 -6.22
N MET A 345 5.41 11.91 -5.77
CA MET A 345 4.13 11.26 -5.47
C MET A 345 3.61 10.45 -6.66
N GLY A 346 3.39 9.15 -6.45
CA GLY A 346 2.94 8.22 -7.46
C GLY A 346 4.06 7.67 -8.35
N ARG A 347 5.34 7.90 -8.04
CA ARG A 347 6.47 7.33 -8.79
C ARG A 347 6.84 5.93 -8.28
N CYS A 348 7.16 5.02 -9.20
CA CYS A 348 7.66 3.69 -8.88
C CYS A 348 9.18 3.69 -8.61
N TYR A 349 9.61 2.93 -7.60
CA TYR A 349 11.01 2.77 -7.18
C TYR A 349 11.35 1.30 -6.87
N PRO A 350 12.57 0.84 -7.19
CA PRO A 350 13.06 -0.49 -6.81
C PRO A 350 13.67 -0.50 -5.41
N LEU A 351 13.01 -1.14 -4.44
CA LEU A 351 13.56 -1.32 -3.09
C LEU A 351 14.50 -2.52 -3.01
N ASN A 352 15.70 -2.29 -2.50
CA ASN A 352 16.74 -3.30 -2.37
C ASN A 352 16.77 -3.88 -0.94
N VAL A 353 16.21 -5.07 -0.75
CA VAL A 353 16.31 -5.83 0.50
C VAL A 353 17.66 -6.54 0.57
N ILE A 354 18.47 -6.14 1.54
CA ILE A 354 19.90 -6.50 1.61
C ILE A 354 20.27 -7.36 2.82
N GLY A 355 19.33 -7.61 3.73
CA GLY A 355 19.54 -8.40 4.93
C GLY A 355 18.31 -8.38 5.83
N TYR A 356 18.37 -9.18 6.89
CA TYR A 356 17.26 -9.33 7.84
C TYR A 356 17.75 -9.16 9.27
N VAL A 357 17.07 -8.31 10.01
CA VAL A 357 17.36 -7.97 11.40
C VAL A 357 16.36 -8.69 12.29
N VAL A 358 16.85 -9.43 13.26
CA VAL A 358 16.07 -10.17 14.25
C VAL A 358 16.49 -9.70 15.64
N THR A 359 15.53 -9.24 16.43
CA THR A 359 15.71 -8.87 17.83
C THR A 359 14.61 -9.51 18.69
N PRO A 360 14.67 -9.42 20.03
CA PRO A 360 13.54 -9.81 20.88
C PRO A 360 12.27 -8.97 20.65
N ARG A 361 12.40 -7.80 20.01
CA ARG A 361 11.29 -6.87 19.78
C ARG A 361 10.72 -7.00 18.38
N THR A 362 11.58 -7.13 17.38
CA THR A 362 11.18 -6.99 15.98
C THR A 362 11.91 -7.94 15.05
N PHE A 363 11.23 -8.27 13.96
CA PHE A 363 11.80 -8.85 12.77
C PHE A 363 11.63 -7.87 11.60
N GLY A 364 12.73 -7.47 10.97
CA GLY A 364 12.76 -6.46 9.92
C GLY A 364 13.63 -6.85 8.75
N ALA A 365 13.31 -6.36 7.56
CA ALA A 365 14.18 -6.40 6.40
C ALA A 365 14.93 -5.08 6.28
N ARG A 366 16.25 -5.12 6.11
CA ARG A 366 17.11 -3.95 5.90
C ARG A 366 17.04 -3.53 4.43
N ILE A 367 16.83 -2.24 4.19
CA ILE A 367 16.75 -1.67 2.84
C ILE A 367 18.01 -0.84 2.53
N LEU A 368 18.58 -1.03 1.35
CA LEU A 368 19.57 -0.14 0.77
C LEU A 368 18.87 0.84 -0.16
N LEU A 369 18.83 2.12 0.24
CA LEU A 369 18.27 3.18 -0.58
C LEU A 369 19.25 3.59 -1.69
N THR A 370 18.73 3.85 -2.87
CA THR A 370 19.40 4.50 -4.00
C THR A 370 19.56 6.00 -3.75
N GLU A 371 20.39 6.66 -4.57
CA GLU A 371 20.58 8.12 -4.48
C GLU A 371 19.29 8.91 -4.67
N GLU A 372 18.39 8.47 -5.56
CA GLU A 372 17.10 9.12 -5.77
C GLU A 372 16.15 8.94 -4.57
N GLU A 373 16.15 7.76 -3.95
CA GLU A 373 15.33 7.50 -2.77
C GLU A 373 15.85 8.24 -1.53
N LEU A 374 17.17 8.39 -1.39
CA LEU A 374 17.80 9.17 -0.32
C LEU A 374 17.38 10.64 -0.35
N LYS A 375 17.09 11.22 -1.53
CA LYS A 375 16.55 12.59 -1.64
C LYS A 375 15.16 12.74 -1.04
N LEU A 376 14.40 11.65 -0.93
CA LEU A 376 13.08 11.59 -0.31
C LEU A 376 13.14 11.15 1.16
N TRP A 377 14.30 10.69 1.63
CA TRP A 377 14.45 10.22 3.00
C TRP A 377 14.36 11.37 3.99
N GLY A 378 13.45 11.25 4.96
CA GLY A 378 13.20 12.30 5.97
C GLY A 378 13.25 11.82 7.42
N GLN A 379 13.54 10.53 7.66
CA GLN A 379 13.70 10.00 9.01
C GLN A 379 14.95 10.56 9.68
N ASN A 380 14.95 10.56 11.01
CA ASN A 380 16.14 10.83 11.78
C ASN A 380 16.92 9.52 12.00
N ASP A 381 18.02 9.36 11.26
CA ASP A 381 18.94 8.22 11.34
C ASP A 381 19.84 8.24 12.59
N LYS A 382 19.78 9.32 13.38
CA LYS A 382 20.52 9.50 14.64
C LYS A 382 19.61 9.47 15.86
N GLU A 383 18.32 9.19 15.69
CA GLU A 383 17.39 9.15 16.80
C GLU A 383 17.72 7.97 17.72
N THR A 384 17.99 8.27 18.99
CA THR A 384 18.21 7.23 20.00
C THR A 384 16.89 6.54 20.33
N PRO A 385 16.88 5.21 20.48
CA PRO A 385 15.71 4.51 20.99
C PRO A 385 15.24 5.12 22.33
N PRO A 386 13.93 5.23 22.58
CA PRO A 386 13.45 5.59 23.92
C PRO A 386 13.97 4.55 24.93
N ASP A 387 14.59 4.99 26.02
CA ASP A 387 15.26 4.14 27.04
C ASP A 387 14.49 2.84 27.32
N SER A 388 14.97 1.74 26.74
CA SER A 388 14.37 0.40 26.82
C SER A 388 14.58 -0.29 28.16
N HIS A 389 15.34 0.31 29.07
CA HIS A 389 15.71 -0.32 30.34
C HIS A 389 14.79 -0.03 31.54
N LYS A 390 13.78 0.85 31.44
CA LYS A 390 12.87 1.14 32.58
C LYS A 390 11.46 0.54 32.49
N ARG A 391 10.93 0.24 31.31
CA ARG A 391 9.51 -0.21 31.21
C ARG A 391 9.28 -1.71 31.22
N ALA A 392 10.33 -2.53 31.07
CA ALA A 392 10.19 -3.98 31.19
C ALA A 392 10.17 -4.49 32.65
N ARG A 393 10.40 -3.61 33.64
CA ARG A 393 10.42 -3.98 35.08
C ARG A 393 9.20 -3.52 35.88
N ASP A 394 8.45 -2.52 35.39
CA ASP A 394 7.27 -2.03 36.08
C ASP A 394 6.00 -2.42 35.30
N GLY A 395 5.41 -3.55 35.67
CA GLY A 395 4.10 -4.02 35.22
C GLY A 395 2.94 -3.14 35.68
N GLY A 396 2.92 -1.87 35.24
CA GLY A 396 1.83 -0.94 35.50
C GLY A 396 0.75 -1.00 34.42
N HIS A 397 -0.35 -1.71 34.70
CA HIS A 397 -1.57 -1.64 33.91
C HIS A 397 -2.13 -0.21 33.91
N ASN A 398 -2.01 0.52 32.80
CA ASN A 398 -2.79 1.73 32.57
C ASN A 398 -3.76 1.51 31.42
N LYS A 399 -5.01 1.18 31.79
CA LYS A 399 -6.17 1.13 30.90
C LYS A 399 -6.53 2.56 30.50
N ASN A 400 -6.09 3.00 29.32
CA ASN A 400 -6.82 4.01 28.55
C ASN A 400 -7.11 3.42 27.18
N GLN A 401 -8.36 3.00 27.04
CA GLN A 401 -8.96 2.42 25.83
C GLN A 401 -8.92 3.44 24.70
N PHE A 402 -8.02 3.22 23.74
CA PHE A 402 -8.38 3.42 22.34
C PHE A 402 -8.90 2.07 21.87
N ASN A 403 -10.14 2.01 21.38
CA ASN A 403 -10.69 0.82 20.73
C ASN A 403 -10.26 0.82 19.25
N PRO A 404 -9.26 0.04 18.83
CA PRO A 404 -9.24 -0.44 17.46
C PRO A 404 -10.31 -1.54 17.35
N CYS A 405 -11.19 -1.45 16.35
CA CYS A 405 -12.05 -2.59 16.00
C CYS A 405 -11.15 -3.79 15.73
N ILE A 406 -11.32 -4.81 16.55
CA ILE A 406 -10.71 -6.13 16.41
C ILE A 406 -11.56 -6.86 15.39
N ASP A 407 -10.98 -7.22 14.26
CA ASP A 407 -11.45 -8.37 13.50
C ASP A 407 -10.27 -9.34 13.41
N SER A 408 -10.34 -10.38 14.23
CA SER A 408 -9.34 -11.42 14.35
C SER A 408 -9.70 -12.54 13.39
N THR A 409 -9.34 -12.40 12.13
CA THR A 409 -9.28 -13.53 11.21
C THR A 409 -7.84 -14.01 11.16
N GLN A 410 -7.55 -15.05 11.93
CA GLN A 410 -6.41 -15.93 11.63
C GLN A 410 -6.71 -16.56 10.27
N ILE A 411 -5.93 -16.22 9.25
CA ILE A 411 -6.10 -16.81 7.92
C ILE A 411 -5.08 -17.92 7.73
N ASP A 412 -5.64 -19.11 7.59
CA ASP A 412 -5.03 -20.33 7.11
C ASP A 412 -4.65 -20.16 5.62
N ILE A 413 -3.39 -20.45 5.28
CA ILE A 413 -2.88 -20.30 3.91
C ILE A 413 -3.29 -21.55 3.13
N SER A 414 -4.55 -21.60 2.69
CA SER A 414 -4.99 -22.55 1.66
C SER A 414 -5.63 -21.78 0.50
N MET A 415 -4.94 -21.78 -0.65
CA MET A 415 -5.45 -21.23 -1.89
C MET A 415 -6.46 -22.22 -2.48
N THR A 416 -7.74 -21.87 -2.45
CA THR A 416 -8.73 -22.50 -3.33
C THR A 416 -9.06 -21.50 -4.43
N VAL A 417 -8.76 -21.89 -5.66
CA VAL A 417 -9.03 -21.09 -6.86
C VAL A 417 -10.35 -21.60 -7.42
N ASP A 418 -11.42 -20.82 -7.28
CA ASP A 418 -12.69 -21.11 -7.96
C ASP A 418 -12.51 -20.83 -9.45
N ALA A 419 -12.47 -21.90 -10.23
CA ALA A 419 -12.30 -21.85 -11.68
C ALA A 419 -13.66 -21.60 -12.33
N ASN A 420 -14.08 -20.33 -12.51
CA ASN A 420 -15.13 -19.91 -13.46
C ASN A 420 -15.25 -18.37 -13.55
N ASP A 421 -14.15 -17.65 -13.79
CA ASP A 421 -14.17 -16.20 -14.11
C ASP A 421 -13.51 -15.96 -15.48
N PRO A 422 -14.03 -15.06 -16.33
CA PRO A 422 -13.58 -14.89 -17.70
C PRO A 422 -12.23 -14.16 -17.72
N GLU A 423 -11.22 -14.80 -18.34
CA GLU A 423 -9.90 -14.25 -18.72
C GLU A 423 -9.34 -13.14 -17.80
N ILE A 424 -9.10 -13.48 -16.53
CA ILE A 424 -8.17 -12.67 -15.70
C ILE A 424 -6.79 -12.81 -16.34
N ASP A 425 -6.19 -11.70 -16.79
CA ASP A 425 -4.79 -11.67 -17.21
C ASP A 425 -3.94 -12.26 -16.08
N GLU A 426 -3.38 -13.45 -16.33
CA GLU A 426 -2.57 -14.18 -15.35
C GLU A 426 -1.43 -13.31 -14.82
N SER A 427 -1.01 -12.24 -15.51
CA SER A 427 0.08 -11.35 -15.12
C SER A 427 -0.27 -10.29 -14.04
N PHE A 428 -1.55 -10.06 -13.75
CA PHE A 428 -1.99 -9.05 -12.78
C PHE A 428 -1.73 -9.49 -11.33
N ASN A 429 -1.17 -8.58 -10.52
CA ASN A 429 -0.85 -8.83 -9.11
C ASN A 429 0.01 -10.09 -8.89
N GLN A 430 0.82 -10.51 -9.88
CA GLN A 430 1.84 -11.54 -9.68
C GLN A 430 3.08 -10.96 -9.00
N PRO A 431 3.79 -11.75 -8.17
CA PRO A 431 5.02 -11.29 -7.55
C PRO A 431 6.13 -11.12 -8.60
N ARG A 432 6.84 -10.00 -8.51
CA ARG A 432 7.94 -9.59 -9.42
C ARG A 432 9.25 -9.32 -8.67
N VAL A 433 9.36 -9.83 -7.45
CA VAL A 433 10.60 -9.78 -6.68
C VAL A 433 11.71 -10.50 -7.45
N SER A 434 12.76 -9.76 -7.79
CA SER A 434 13.97 -10.35 -8.39
C SER A 434 15.02 -10.61 -7.31
N VAL A 435 15.80 -11.68 -7.50
CA VAL A 435 16.91 -12.04 -6.61
C VAL A 435 18.20 -11.91 -7.39
N VAL A 436 19.12 -11.07 -6.93
CA VAL A 436 20.37 -10.77 -7.63
C VAL A 436 21.57 -10.90 -6.68
N PRO A 437 22.75 -11.32 -7.17
CA PRO A 437 23.96 -11.37 -6.35
C PRO A 437 24.28 -10.03 -5.71
N GLN A 438 24.78 -10.07 -4.48
CA GLN A 438 25.18 -8.89 -3.73
C GLN A 438 26.70 -8.73 -3.74
N ASP A 439 27.18 -7.49 -3.77
CA ASP A 439 28.60 -7.19 -3.63
C ASP A 439 29.09 -7.60 -2.23
N LEU A 440 30.09 -8.48 -2.19
CA LEU A 440 30.68 -9.03 -0.97
C LEU A 440 31.23 -7.96 -0.02
N VAL A 441 31.76 -6.86 -0.54
CA VAL A 441 32.37 -5.77 0.24
C VAL A 441 31.30 -4.96 0.94
N ASN A 442 30.22 -4.63 0.23
CA ASN A 442 29.13 -3.80 0.76
C ASN A 442 28.12 -4.59 1.59
N ARG A 443 28.07 -5.93 1.47
CA ARG A 443 27.09 -6.80 2.13
C ARG A 443 27.04 -6.63 3.65
N PHE A 444 28.17 -6.43 4.33
CA PHE A 444 28.27 -6.58 5.78
C PHE A 444 28.20 -5.31 6.62
N CYS A 445 28.43 -4.16 6.00
CA CYS A 445 28.30 -2.84 6.61
C CYS A 445 27.55 -1.86 5.68
N PRO A 446 26.42 -2.24 5.07
CA PRO A 446 25.96 -1.60 3.84
C PRO A 446 25.54 -0.13 3.99
N VAL A 447 25.24 0.38 5.19
CA VAL A 447 24.76 1.76 5.36
C VAL A 447 25.13 2.34 6.72
N ALA A 448 26.08 3.27 6.73
CA ALA A 448 26.34 4.20 7.82
C ALA A 448 25.95 5.62 7.36
N GLY A 449 25.23 6.38 8.20
CA GLY A 449 24.79 7.74 7.87
C GLY A 449 23.33 7.82 7.40
N ILE A 450 23.07 8.61 6.35
CA ILE A 450 21.72 8.87 5.86
C ILE A 450 21.11 7.58 5.26
N GLY A 451 19.89 7.25 5.65
CA GLY A 451 19.19 6.04 5.20
C GLY A 451 19.50 4.79 6.02
N SER A 452 20.34 4.88 7.07
CA SER A 452 20.70 3.72 7.89
C SER A 452 19.51 3.08 8.61
N ARG A 453 18.43 3.85 8.82
CA ARG A 453 17.18 3.38 9.43
C ARG A 453 16.19 2.82 8.40
N ALA A 454 16.54 2.69 7.13
CA ALA A 454 15.63 2.19 6.10
C ALA A 454 15.34 0.69 6.28
N HIS A 455 14.06 0.37 6.52
CA HIS A 455 13.62 -1.00 6.80
C HIS A 455 12.17 -1.25 6.38
N LEU A 456 11.85 -2.52 6.15
CA LEU A 456 10.49 -3.05 6.15
C LEU A 456 10.27 -3.78 7.48
N THR A 457 9.20 -3.47 8.20
CA THR A 457 8.82 -4.25 9.39
C THR A 457 8.10 -5.52 8.95
N LEU A 458 8.68 -6.68 9.26
CA LEU A 458 8.13 -8.00 8.91
C LEU A 458 7.27 -8.56 10.03
N GLY A 459 7.60 -8.24 11.29
CA GLY A 459 6.77 -8.57 12.45
C GLY A 459 7.30 -7.95 13.74
N CYS A 460 6.45 -7.90 14.76
CA CYS A 460 6.76 -7.40 16.09
C CYS A 460 6.31 -8.41 17.15
N SER A 461 7.00 -8.44 18.28
CA SER A 461 6.54 -9.20 19.44
C SER A 461 5.36 -8.49 20.12
N SER A 462 4.64 -9.22 20.96
CA SER A 462 3.40 -8.72 21.58
C SER A 462 3.60 -7.38 22.32
N GLY A 463 2.75 -6.40 22.00
CA GLY A 463 2.79 -5.06 22.60
C GLY A 463 3.86 -4.12 22.02
N ILE A 464 4.71 -4.58 21.09
CA ILE A 464 5.71 -3.74 20.43
C ILE A 464 5.11 -3.08 19.18
N LYS A 465 5.40 -1.78 19.02
CA LYS A 465 4.96 -1.01 17.84
C LYS A 465 5.98 -1.15 16.70
N PRO A 466 5.53 -1.16 15.42
CA PRO A 466 6.41 -1.27 14.25
C PRO A 466 7.56 -0.26 14.16
N VAL A 467 7.40 0.93 14.75
CA VAL A 467 8.48 1.94 14.78
C VAL A 467 9.75 1.47 15.51
N ALA A 468 9.61 0.47 16.40
CA ALA A 468 10.74 -0.15 17.10
C ALA A 468 11.76 -0.77 16.14
N THR A 469 11.33 -1.29 14.99
CA THR A 469 12.22 -1.97 14.03
C THR A 469 13.29 -1.02 13.50
N GLY A 470 12.94 0.24 13.27
CA GLY A 470 13.92 1.26 12.85
C GLY A 470 14.94 1.57 13.95
N PHE A 471 14.52 1.59 15.21
CA PHE A 471 15.44 1.80 16.34
C PHE A 471 16.38 0.60 16.53
N ASP A 472 15.84 -0.61 16.45
CA ASP A 472 16.62 -1.86 16.48
C ASP A 472 17.69 -1.88 15.38
N LEU A 473 17.33 -1.44 14.17
CA LEU A 473 18.27 -1.35 13.05
C LEU A 473 19.37 -0.31 13.31
N ILE A 474 19.05 0.88 13.85
CA ILE A 474 20.07 1.88 14.22
C ILE A 474 21.04 1.30 15.25
N ASP A 475 20.55 0.61 16.27
CA ASP A 475 21.38 -0.01 17.30
C ASP A 475 22.34 -1.04 16.70
N ILE A 476 21.87 -1.84 15.75
CA ILE A 476 22.70 -2.79 14.99
C ILE A 476 23.74 -2.09 14.13
N VAL A 477 23.38 -1.02 13.41
CA VAL A 477 24.33 -0.23 12.62
C VAL A 477 25.43 0.35 13.52
N ASN A 478 25.08 0.83 14.71
CA ASN A 478 26.04 1.31 15.70
C ASN A 478 26.94 0.17 16.25
N CYS A 479 26.45 -1.07 16.28
CA CYS A 479 27.26 -2.23 16.62
C CYS A 479 28.21 -2.60 15.48
N GLU A 480 27.76 -2.54 14.24
CA GLU A 480 28.56 -2.81 13.03
C GLU A 480 29.72 -1.84 12.85
N GLN A 481 29.51 -0.56 13.16
CA GLN A 481 30.56 0.46 13.10
C GLN A 481 31.65 0.27 14.15
N ASN A 482 31.39 -0.52 15.19
CA ASN A 482 32.35 -0.81 16.23
C ASN A 482 32.64 -2.32 16.26
N SER A 483 33.63 -2.75 15.49
CA SER A 483 33.98 -4.18 15.33
C SER A 483 34.19 -4.94 16.65
N SER A 484 34.49 -4.25 17.77
CA SER A 484 34.59 -4.87 19.09
C SER A 484 33.26 -5.39 19.66
N LYS A 485 32.12 -4.97 19.09
CA LYS A 485 30.77 -5.38 19.49
C LYS A 485 30.26 -6.63 18.75
N LEU A 486 30.95 -7.07 17.69
CA LEU A 486 30.63 -8.33 17.02
C LEU A 486 31.06 -9.49 17.92
N LEU A 487 30.11 -10.30 18.37
CA LEU A 487 30.38 -11.41 19.29
C LEU A 487 30.62 -12.73 18.55
N ALA A 488 29.88 -12.97 17.47
CA ALA A 488 30.02 -14.19 16.68
C ALA A 488 29.59 -13.98 15.23
N THR A 489 30.13 -14.80 14.33
CA THR A 489 29.76 -14.90 12.93
C THR A 489 29.66 -16.37 12.57
N TYR A 490 28.57 -16.74 11.90
CA TYR A 490 28.28 -18.11 11.48
C TYR A 490 28.02 -18.10 9.97
N ASP A 491 28.65 -19.02 9.26
CA ASP A 491 28.32 -19.28 7.87
C ASP A 491 27.09 -20.20 7.83
N ILE A 492 26.07 -19.80 7.08
CA ILE A 492 24.88 -20.60 6.80
C ILE A 492 24.70 -20.73 5.29
N THR A 493 23.92 -21.69 4.83
CA THR A 493 23.79 -21.95 3.39
C THR A 493 23.25 -20.73 2.64
N GLY A 494 24.12 -20.10 1.84
CA GLY A 494 23.83 -18.91 1.02
C GLY A 494 23.74 -17.59 1.77
N ALA A 495 24.16 -17.53 3.04
CA ALA A 495 24.14 -16.31 3.85
C ALA A 495 25.20 -16.35 4.97
N VAL A 496 25.36 -15.23 5.64
CA VAL A 496 26.16 -15.14 6.87
C VAL A 496 25.29 -14.59 7.98
N LEU A 497 25.30 -15.24 9.14
CA LEU A 497 24.58 -14.83 10.33
C LEU A 497 25.56 -14.16 11.31
N LYS A 498 25.22 -12.97 11.80
CA LYS A 498 26.03 -12.21 12.76
C LYS A 498 25.29 -11.97 14.06
N PHE A 499 26.03 -12.04 15.16
CA PHE A 499 25.51 -11.80 16.51
C PHE A 499 26.20 -10.62 17.19
N TYR A 500 25.41 -9.70 17.74
CA TYR A 500 25.86 -8.48 18.41
C TYR A 500 25.43 -8.40 19.89
N GLY A 501 25.09 -9.54 20.49
CA GLY A 501 24.65 -9.64 21.88
C GLY A 501 23.19 -9.22 22.09
N GLU A 502 22.65 -9.57 23.27
CA GLU A 502 21.30 -9.17 23.73
C GLU A 502 20.18 -9.50 22.71
N GLY A 503 20.26 -10.67 22.06
CA GLY A 503 19.29 -11.10 21.07
C GLY A 503 19.36 -10.36 19.73
N ARG A 504 20.39 -9.54 19.46
CA ARG A 504 20.56 -8.85 18.17
C ARG A 504 21.28 -9.74 17.16
N TRP A 505 20.51 -10.21 16.19
CA TRP A 505 20.98 -11.06 15.10
C TRP A 505 20.72 -10.42 13.75
N VAL A 506 21.64 -10.62 12.81
CA VAL A 506 21.50 -10.12 11.44
C VAL A 506 21.87 -11.22 10.44
N ILE A 507 20.96 -11.49 9.52
CA ILE A 507 21.16 -12.41 8.40
C ILE A 507 21.55 -11.60 7.17
N TYR A 508 22.70 -11.94 6.58
CA TYR A 508 23.25 -11.34 5.37
C TYR A 508 23.30 -12.36 4.23
N PRO A 509 22.23 -12.47 3.43
CA PRO A 509 22.23 -13.29 2.23
C PRO A 509 23.34 -12.92 1.24
N GLU A 510 23.80 -13.87 0.45
CA GLU A 510 24.71 -13.62 -0.69
C GLU A 510 24.02 -12.87 -1.83
N THR A 511 22.68 -12.83 -1.82
CA THR A 511 21.84 -12.19 -2.82
C THR A 511 20.93 -11.14 -2.19
N LYS A 512 20.73 -10.00 -2.85
CA LYS A 512 19.68 -9.06 -2.47
C LYS A 512 18.38 -9.38 -3.20
N ALA A 513 17.25 -9.08 -2.57
CA ALA A 513 15.95 -9.09 -3.24
C ALA A 513 15.59 -7.67 -3.68
N VAL A 514 15.03 -7.50 -4.88
CA VAL A 514 14.58 -6.20 -5.40
C VAL A 514 13.09 -6.28 -5.68
N ALA A 515 12.31 -5.42 -5.03
CA ALA A 515 10.86 -5.33 -5.19
C ALA A 515 10.44 -3.94 -5.67
N GLU A 516 9.48 -3.89 -6.58
CA GLU A 516 8.91 -2.63 -7.06
C GLU A 516 7.97 -2.04 -6.01
N SER A 517 7.95 -0.71 -5.90
CA SER A 517 7.16 -0.01 -4.88
C SER A 517 6.73 1.36 -5.35
N LEU A 518 5.53 1.79 -4.94
CA LEU A 518 5.02 3.12 -5.27
C LEU A 518 5.28 4.09 -4.12
N PHE A 519 5.92 5.22 -4.40
CA PHE A 519 6.05 6.30 -3.42
C PHE A 519 4.70 7.03 -3.26
N SER A 520 4.12 6.94 -2.07
CA SER A 520 2.85 7.59 -1.74
C SER A 520 2.79 7.95 -0.25
N ALA A 521 1.59 8.10 0.28
CA ALA A 521 1.32 8.52 1.64
C ALA A 521 0.18 7.73 2.29
N PHE A 522 0.24 7.62 3.61
CA PHE A 522 -0.82 7.08 4.45
C PHE A 522 -1.47 8.23 5.23
N TYR A 523 -2.81 8.31 5.24
CA TYR A 523 -3.61 9.49 5.64
C TYR A 523 -4.42 9.29 6.94
#